data_AF-A0A3D2B043-F1
#
_entry.id   AF-A0A3D2B043-F1
#
_cell.length_a   1.000
_cell.length_b   1.000
_cell.length_c   1.000
_cell.angle_alpha   90.00
_cell.angle_beta   90.00
_cell.angle_gamma   90.00
#
_symmetry.space_group_name_H-M   'P 1'
#
loop_
_entity.id
_entity.type
_entity.pdbx_description
1 polymer ?
#
loop_
_entity_poly.entity_id
_entity_poly.type
_entity_poly.pdbx_seq_one_letter_code
_entity_poly.pdbx_strand_id
1 'polypeptide(L)' 'MIDHFLIGQVERISPEAPIPVMAFDHEEYRIGGAANVANNVRSLGGRVSLVGAVGADESGRRLLSELRSA' A
#
# COMPACT_ATOMS: atom_id res chain seq x y z
N MET A 1 0.65 -4.85 6.86
CA MET A 1 0.48 -3.43 6.51
C MET A 1 0.27 -3.35 5.01
N ILE A 2 -0.52 -2.38 4.56
CA ILE A 2 -0.74 -2.10 3.14
C ILE A 2 -0.20 -0.69 2.89
N ASP A 3 0.56 -0.54 1.81
CA ASP A 3 1.12 0.74 1.39
C ASP A 3 0.15 1.32 0.36
N HIS A 4 -0.37 2.51 0.64
CA HIS A 4 -1.33 3.23 -0.21
C HIS A 4 -0.63 4.44 -0.81
N PHE A 5 -0.50 4.44 -2.12
CA PHE A 5 0.16 5.49 -2.89
C PHE A 5 -0.91 6.35 -3.55
N LEU A 6 -0.87 7.66 -3.29
CA LEU A 6 -1.63 8.65 -4.03
C LEU A 6 -0.71 9.25 -5.08
N ILE A 7 -1.06 9.06 -6.34
CA ILE A 7 -0.29 9.55 -7.49
C ILE A 7 -1.00 10.75 -8.08
N GLY A 8 -0.23 11.78 -8.40
CA GLY A 8 -0.75 13.03 -8.92
C GLY A 8 0.38 14.02 -9.22
N GLN A 9 0.02 15.15 -9.81
CA GLN A 9 0.95 16.22 -10.16
C GLN A 9 0.77 17.43 -9.25
N VAL A 10 1.86 18.11 -8.91
CA VAL A 10 1.83 19.33 -8.11
C VAL A 10 2.08 20.52 -9.03
N GLU A 11 1.04 21.30 -9.29
CA GLU A 11 1.11 22.42 -10.25
C GLU A 11 1.06 23.79 -9.57
N ARG A 12 0.64 23.87 -8.29
CA ARG A 12 0.52 25.14 -7.57
C ARG A 12 0.69 25.01 -6.07
N ILE A 13 0.89 26.16 -5.43
CA ILE A 13 0.84 26.34 -3.97
C ILE A 13 -0.58 26.76 -3.54
N SER A 14 -1.03 26.31 -2.38
CA SER A 14 -2.32 26.69 -1.81
C SER A 14 -2.38 28.19 -1.47
N PRO A 15 -3.49 28.90 -1.75
CA PRO A 15 -3.67 30.27 -1.29
C PRO A 15 -3.93 30.36 0.22
N GLU A 16 -4.34 29.25 0.86
CA GLU A 16 -4.70 29.18 2.29
C GLU A 16 -3.46 29.00 3.19
N ALA A 17 -2.39 28.39 2.67
CA ALA A 17 -1.16 28.10 3.40
C ALA A 17 -0.01 27.79 2.43
N PRO A 18 1.26 27.98 2.81
CA PRO A 18 2.43 27.72 1.95
C PRO A 18 2.71 26.21 1.81
N ILE A 19 1.72 25.45 1.35
CA ILE A 19 1.80 24.01 1.11
C ILE A 19 1.45 23.69 -0.35
N PRO A 20 2.07 22.67 -0.96
CA PRO A 20 1.75 22.27 -2.33
C PRO A 20 0.36 21.64 -2.41
N VAL A 21 -0.34 21.85 -3.53
CA VAL A 21 -1.61 21.16 -3.83
C VAL A 21 -1.34 20.13 -4.92
N MET A 22 -1.54 18.85 -4.59
CA MET A 22 -1.50 17.76 -5.57
C MET A 22 -2.85 17.65 -6.28
N ALA A 23 -2.84 17.75 -7.61
CA ALA A 23 -3.92 17.29 -8.45
C ALA A 23 -3.85 15.75 -8.52
N PHE A 24 -4.80 15.09 -7.86
CA PHE A 24 -4.89 13.63 -7.83
C PHE A 24 -5.13 13.07 -9.24
N ASP A 25 -4.43 11.99 -9.56
CA ASP A 25 -4.59 11.25 -10.81
C ASP A 25 -5.18 9.86 -10.52
N HIS A 26 -4.46 9.04 -9.75
CA HIS A 26 -4.91 7.70 -9.37
C HIS A 26 -4.25 7.25 -8.07
N GLU A 27 -4.67 6.09 -7.57
CA GLU A 27 -4.10 5.46 -6.39
C GLU A 27 -3.68 4.03 -6.67
N GLU A 28 -2.65 3.59 -5.96
CA GLU A 28 -2.17 2.20 -5.99
C GLU A 28 -2.07 1.65 -4.57
N TYR A 29 -2.34 0.35 -4.44
CA TYR A 29 -2.17 -0.38 -3.20
C TYR A 29 -1.13 -1.48 -3.40
N ARG A 30 -0.20 -1.60 -2.46
CA ARG A 30 0.82 -2.65 -2.47
C ARG A 30 0.93 -3.28 -1.09
N ILE A 31 1.25 -4.57 -1.04
CA ILE A 31 1.56 -5.23 0.24
C ILE A 31 2.87 -4.67 0.80
N GLY A 32 2.84 -4.26 2.06
CA GLY A 32 3.97 -3.63 2.75
C GLY A 32 4.52 -4.47 3.91
N GLY A 33 5.68 -4.08 4.43
CA GLY A 33 6.29 -4.67 5.62
C GLY A 33 6.48 -6.19 5.52
N ALA A 34 6.04 -6.93 6.55
CA ALA A 34 6.18 -8.39 6.60
C ALA A 34 5.51 -9.11 5.41
N ALA A 35 4.42 -8.57 4.87
CA ALA A 35 3.75 -9.13 3.69
C ALA A 35 4.64 -9.01 2.44
N ASN A 36 5.33 -7.88 2.26
CA ASN A 36 6.27 -7.69 1.17
C ASN A 36 7.48 -8.65 1.29
N VAL A 37 7.99 -8.84 2.52
CA VAL A 37 9.08 -9.80 2.79
C VAL A 37 8.65 -11.22 2.40
N ALA A 38 7.45 -11.65 2.78
CA ALA A 38 6.92 -12.96 2.39
C ALA A 38 6.80 -13.09 0.87
N ASN A 39 6.33 -12.04 0.18
CA ASN A 39 6.24 -12.04 -1.28
C ASN A 39 7.62 -12.20 -1.94
N ASN A 40 8.66 -11.57 -1.41
CA ASN A 40 10.03 -11.72 -1.91
C ASN A 40 10.58 -13.14 -1.70
N VAL A 41 10.33 -13.77 -0.54
CA VAL A 41 10.76 -15.16 -0.31
C VAL A 41 10.08 -16.10 -1.32
N ARG A 42 8.79 -15.90 -1.55
CA ARG A 42 8.00 -16.70 -2.49
C ARG A 42 8.41 -16.50 -3.95
N SER A 43 8.71 -15.27 -4.36
CA SER A 43 9.14 -14.98 -5.75
C SER A 43 10.49 -15.61 -6.08
N LEU A 44 11.33 -15.86 -5.07
CA LEU A 44 12.58 -16.62 -5.20
C LEU A 44 12.37 -18.15 -5.15
N GLY A 45 11.12 -18.64 -5.12
CA GLY A 45 10.79 -20.07 -5.06
C GLY A 45 10.79 -20.68 -3.65
N GLY A 46 10.93 -19.85 -2.61
CA GLY A 46 10.87 -20.28 -1.21
C GLY A 46 9.44 -20.56 -0.74
N ARG A 47 9.33 -21.34 0.34
CA ARG A 47 8.07 -21.52 1.09
C ARG A 47 8.09 -20.60 2.31
N VAL A 48 6.99 -19.89 2.54
CA VAL A 48 6.86 -18.92 3.62
C VAL A 48 5.46 -19.00 4.23
N SER A 49 5.36 -18.71 5.52
CA SER A 49 4.09 -18.54 6.21
C SER A 49 4.10 -17.19 6.92
N LEU A 50 3.01 -16.43 6.76
CA LEU A 50 2.84 -15.13 7.38
C LEU A 50 1.87 -15.26 8.55
N VAL A 51 2.30 -14.86 9.74
CA VAL A 51 1.48 -14.85 10.96
C VAL A 51 1.53 -13.46 11.56
N GLY A 52 0.37 -12.90 11.91
CA GLY A 52 0.27 -11.58 12.50
C GLY A 52 -1.18 -11.18 12.78
N ALA A 53 -1.36 -10.02 13.40
CA ALA A 53 -2.67 -9.43 13.63
C ALA A 53 -3.07 -8.53 12.44
N VAL A 54 -4.34 -8.55 12.07
CA VAL A 54 -4.92 -7.69 11.03
C VAL A 54 -6.22 -7.09 11.57
N GLY A 55 -6.42 -5.79 11.37
CA GLY A 55 -7.65 -5.09 11.77
C GLY A 55 -8.86 -5.54 10.95
N ALA A 56 -10.06 -5.44 11.53
CA ALA A 56 -11.33 -5.73 10.87
C ALA A 56 -11.87 -4.51 10.09
N ASP A 57 -10.97 -3.76 9.46
CA ASP A 57 -11.25 -2.54 8.72
C ASP A 57 -11.00 -2.73 7.21
N GLU A 58 -11.19 -1.65 6.45
CA GLU A 58 -11.04 -1.68 5.00
C GLU A 58 -9.60 -2.00 4.56
N SER A 59 -8.61 -1.42 5.24
CA SER A 59 -7.20 -1.68 4.98
C SER A 59 -6.83 -3.14 5.27
N GLY A 60 -7.38 -3.71 6.34
CA GLY A 60 -7.24 -5.13 6.67
C GLY A 60 -7.86 -6.04 5.62
N ARG A 61 -9.09 -5.73 5.16
CA ARG A 61 -9.75 -6.47 4.07
C ARG A 61 -8.93 -6.42 2.78
N ARG A 62 -8.42 -5.24 2.40
CA ARG A 62 -7.56 -5.08 1.22
C ARG A 62 -6.26 -5.85 1.33
N LEU A 63 -5.57 -5.76 2.48
CA LEU A 63 -4.35 -6.54 2.73
C LEU A 63 -4.58 -8.05 2.55
N LEU A 64 -5.69 -8.57 3.10
CA LEU A 64 -6.02 -9.99 2.96
C LEU A 64 -6.41 -10.36 1.52
N SER A 65 -7.03 -9.45 0.77
CA SER A 65 -7.32 -9.64 -0.65
C SER A 65 -6.02 -9.74 -1.46
N GLU A 66 -5.11 -8.77 -1.30
CA GLU A 66 -3.82 -8.73 -1.99
C GLU A 66 -2.93 -9.94 -1.66
N LEU A 67 -2.96 -10.40 -0.40
CA LEU A 67 -2.22 -11.60 0.01
C LEU A 67 -2.77 -12.91 -0.59
N ARG A 68 -4.03 -12.93 -1.03
CA ARG A 68 -4.66 -14.10 -1.67
C ARG A 68 -4.50 -14.10 -3.19
N SER A 69 -4.35 -12.92 -3.80
CA SER A 69 -4.10 -12.75 -5.23
C SER A 69 -2.62 -12.85 -5.59
N ALA A 70 -1.73 -12.51 -4.64
CA ALA A 70 -0.32 -12.81 -4.75
C ALA A 70 -0.13 -14.32 -4.84
#